data_AF-A0A7I9ZRM1-F1
#
_entry.id   AF-A0A7I9ZRM1-F1
#
_cell.length_a   1.000
_cell.length_b   1.000
_cell.length_c   1.000
_cell.angle_alpha   90.00
_cell.angle_beta   90.00
_cell.angle_gamma   90.00
#
_symmetry.space_group_name_H-M   'P 1'
#
loop_
_entity.id
_entity.type
_entity.pdbx_description
1 polymer ?
#
loop_
_entity_poly.entity_id
_entity_poly.type
_entity_poly.pdbx_seq_one_letter_code
_entity_poly.pdbx_strand_id
1 'polypeptide(L)'
;MCASCLCSDLYKWAFKLGPLIESGLVLDCLELATEARVLDMRASPYDLRGFGFEPIAVETAGGRREYARAQEAISKRAAPLRAGLLKRCTALLDDATGY
;
A
#
# COMPACT_ATOMS: atom_id res chain seq x y z
N MET A 1 6.59 -3.67 11.13
CA MET A 1 5.27 -3.27 10.57
C MET A 1 5.21 -3.83 9.16
N CYS A 2 4.22 -4.66 8.83
CA CYS A 2 4.13 -5.30 7.50
C CYS A 2 3.87 -4.22 6.44
N ALA A 3 4.64 -4.20 5.34
CA ALA A 3 4.49 -3.24 4.24
C ALA A 3 3.06 -3.25 3.67
N SER A 4 2.41 -4.41 3.71
CA SER A 4 1.07 -4.63 3.20
C SER A 4 -0.01 -3.90 4.02
N CYS A 5 0.11 -3.86 5.35
CA CYS A 5 -0.82 -3.12 6.22
C CYS A 5 -0.72 -1.61 5.98
N LEU A 6 0.50 -1.10 5.81
CA LEU A 6 0.74 0.32 5.56
C LEU A 6 0.04 0.80 4.28
N CYS A 7 0.10 0.02 3.21
CA CYS A 7 -0.52 0.42 1.93
C CYS A 7 -2.05 0.43 2.02
N SER A 8 -2.64 -0.55 2.73
CA SER A 8 -4.08 -0.57 2.98
C SER A 8 -4.53 0.64 3.83
N ASP A 9 -3.72 1.08 4.78
CA ASP A 9 -4.02 2.28 5.58
C ASP A 9 -3.94 3.56 4.74
N LEU A 10 -2.95 3.69 3.85
CA LEU A 10 -2.85 4.85 2.95
C LEU A 10 -4.10 5.00 2.08
N TYR A 11 -4.54 3.92 1.42
CA TYR A 11 -5.77 3.95 0.64
C TYR A 11 -7.00 4.30 1.48
N LYS A 12 -7.15 3.65 2.65
CA LYS A 12 -8.27 3.92 3.57
C LYS A 12 -8.36 5.40 3.94
N TRP A 13 -7.24 6.05 4.25
CA TRP A 13 -7.21 7.47 4.61
C TRP A 13 -7.42 8.37 3.40
N ALA A 14 -6.78 8.06 2.26
CA ALA A 14 -6.98 8.80 1.02
C ALA A 14 -8.47 8.80 0.61
N PHE A 15 -9.12 7.65 0.66
CA PHE A 15 -10.53 7.50 0.33
C PHE A 15 -11.44 8.34 1.26
N LYS A 16 -11.17 8.33 2.57
CA LYS A 16 -11.90 9.17 3.53
C LYS A 16 -11.73 10.67 3.29
N LEU A 17 -10.56 11.07 2.80
CA LEU A 17 -10.23 12.46 2.47
C LEU A 17 -10.63 12.83 1.03
N GLY A 18 -11.31 11.95 0.28
CA GLY A 18 -11.56 12.09 -1.15
C GLY A 18 -12.02 13.48 -1.62
N PRO A 19 -12.98 14.16 -0.96
CA PRO A 19 -13.41 15.51 -1.35
C PRO A 19 -12.35 16.61 -1.15
N LEU A 20 -11.28 16.33 -0.40
CA LEU A 20 -10.27 17.28 0.06
C LEU A 20 -8.89 17.07 -0.59
N ILE A 21 -8.72 16.00 -1.37
CA ILE A 21 -7.46 15.65 -2.03
C ILE A 21 -7.66 15.32 -3.51
N GLU A 22 -6.59 15.38 -4.29
CA GLU A 22 -6.65 15.01 -5.70
C GLU A 22 -7.03 13.53 -5.88
N SER A 23 -7.95 13.25 -6.82
CA SER A 23 -8.40 11.88 -7.12
C SER A 23 -7.26 10.97 -7.58
N GLY A 24 -6.24 11.53 -8.24
CA GLY A 24 -5.03 10.79 -8.64
C GLY A 24 -4.30 10.19 -7.43
N LEU A 25 -4.20 10.91 -6.32
CA LEU A 25 -3.53 10.40 -5.11
C LEU A 25 -4.32 9.25 -4.47
N VAL A 26 -5.66 9.28 -4.56
CA VAL A 26 -6.53 8.19 -4.10
C VAL A 26 -6.31 6.94 -4.97
N LEU A 27 -6.23 7.12 -6.29
CA LEU A 27 -5.98 6.03 -7.23
C LEU A 27 -4.59 5.40 -7.02
N ASP A 28 -3.55 6.21 -6.88
CA ASP A 28 -2.19 5.70 -6.63
C ASP A 28 -2.13 4.87 -5.33
N CYS A 29 -2.84 5.31 -4.28
CA CYS A 29 -2.95 4.55 -3.04
C CYS A 29 -3.73 3.24 -3.22
N LEU A 30 -4.79 3.24 -4.03
CA LEU A 30 -5.57 2.05 -4.36
C LEU A 30 -4.75 1.01 -5.12
N GLU A 31 -3.98 1.44 -6.13
CA GLU A 31 -3.11 0.57 -6.90
C GLU A 31 -2.08 -0.10 -5.99
N LEU A 32 -1.41 0.68 -5.14
CA LEU A 32 -0.42 0.15 -4.20
C LEU A 32 -1.05 -0.80 -3.17
N ALA A 33 -2.24 -0.50 -2.68
CA ALA A 33 -2.98 -1.38 -1.76
C ALA A 33 -3.39 -2.70 -2.43
N THR A 34 -3.77 -2.65 -3.71
CA THR A 34 -4.09 -3.84 -4.52
C THR A 34 -2.87 -4.73 -4.68
N GLU A 35 -1.72 -4.15 -5.05
CA GLU A 35 -0.48 -4.90 -5.20
C GLU A 35 -0.01 -5.55 -3.90
N ALA A 36 -0.11 -4.82 -2.78
CA ALA A 36 0.15 -5.37 -1.46
C ALA A 36 -0.77 -6.55 -1.14
N ARG A 37 -2.05 -6.48 -1.51
CA ARG A 37 -3.00 -7.58 -1.30
C ARG A 37 -2.65 -8.80 -2.15
N VAL A 38 -2.24 -8.60 -3.39
CA VAL A 38 -1.77 -9.70 -4.26
C VAL A 38 -0.53 -10.36 -3.67
N LEU A 39 0.41 -9.58 -3.13
CA LEU A 39 1.60 -10.12 -2.47
C LEU A 39 1.22 -10.98 -1.24
N ASP A 40 0.33 -10.48 -0.38
CA ASP A 40 -0.16 -11.23 0.78
C ASP A 40 -0.90 -12.51 0.37
N MET A 41 -1.73 -12.42 -0.68
CA MET A 41 -2.43 -13.58 -1.26
C MET A 41 -1.44 -14.64 -1.73
N ARG A 42 -0.40 -14.26 -2.48
CA ARG A 42 0.64 -15.17 -2.96
C ARG A 42 1.45 -15.80 -1.82
N ALA A 43 1.62 -15.11 -0.71
CA ALA A 43 2.32 -15.61 0.48
C ALA A 43 1.42 -16.42 1.44
N SER A 44 0.11 -16.46 1.17
CA SER A 44 -0.86 -17.18 1.99
C SER A 44 -0.75 -18.71 1.80
N PRO A 45 -1.29 -19.53 2.71
CA PRO A 45 -1.27 -20.99 2.57
C PRO A 45 -2.22 -21.52 1.47
N TYR A 46 -3.00 -20.64 0.84
CA TYR A 46 -3.98 -21.03 -0.17
C TYR A 46 -3.35 -21.16 -1.56
N ASP A 47 -3.76 -22.19 -2.29
CA ASP A 47 -3.38 -22.35 -3.69
C ASP A 47 -4.25 -21.45 -4.57
N LEU A 48 -3.63 -20.41 -5.12
CA LEU A 48 -4.29 -19.42 -5.98
C LEU A 48 -3.88 -19.55 -7.45
N ARG A 49 -3.21 -20.65 -7.83
CA ARG A 49 -2.79 -20.87 -9.23
C ARG A 49 -3.96 -20.91 -10.19
N GLY A 50 -5.13 -21.41 -9.75
CA GLY A 50 -6.38 -21.37 -10.51
C GLY A 50 -6.90 -19.97 -10.83
N PHE A 51 -6.40 -18.94 -10.12
CA PHE A 51 -6.68 -17.53 -10.37
C PHE A 51 -5.51 -16.79 -11.04
N GLY A 52 -4.47 -17.52 -11.48
CA GLY A 52 -3.30 -16.95 -12.16
C GLY A 52 -2.22 -16.38 -11.23
N PHE A 53 -2.27 -16.67 -9.93
CA PHE A 53 -1.27 -16.20 -8.97
C PHE A 53 -0.27 -17.31 -8.60
N GLU A 54 1.01 -17.07 -8.86
CA GLU A 54 2.08 -17.98 -8.46
C GLU A 54 2.40 -17.85 -6.95
N PRO A 55 2.28 -18.95 -6.16
CA PRO A 55 2.53 -18.90 -4.72
C PRO A 55 3.99 -18.59 -4.38
N ILE A 56 4.18 -17.86 -3.29
CA ILE A 56 5.49 -17.65 -2.67
C ILE A 56 5.57 -18.62 -1.48
N ALA A 57 6.47 -19.59 -1.56
CA ALA A 57 6.67 -20.58 -0.51
C ALA A 57 7.43 -19.98 0.70
N VAL A 58 6.75 -19.13 1.48
CA VAL A 58 7.31 -18.40 2.65
C VAL A 58 7.83 -19.31 3.77
N GLU A 59 7.48 -20.59 3.78
CA GLU A 59 8.07 -21.58 4.68
C GLU A 59 9.53 -21.89 4.36
N THR A 60 9.94 -21.68 3.11
CA THR A 60 11.32 -21.87 2.66
C THR A 60 12.16 -20.62 2.88
N ALA A 61 13.46 -20.78 3.09
CA ALA A 61 14.37 -19.63 3.19
C ALA A 61 14.41 -18.80 1.89
N GLY A 62 14.21 -19.43 0.72
CA GLY A 62 14.10 -18.75 -0.57
C GLY A 62 12.86 -17.88 -0.67
N GLY A 63 11.69 -18.44 -0.38
CA GLY A 63 10.42 -17.71 -0.41
C GLY A 63 10.36 -16.58 0.61
N ARG A 64 10.94 -16.73 1.81
CA ARG A 64 11.05 -15.60 2.76
C ARG A 64 11.85 -14.43 2.18
N ARG A 65 12.94 -14.70 1.48
CA ARG A 65 13.75 -13.65 0.85
C ARG A 65 13.01 -12.99 -0.30
N GLU A 66 12.28 -13.75 -1.11
CA GLU A 66 11.44 -13.21 -2.18
C GLU A 66 10.34 -12.29 -1.60
N TYR A 67 9.61 -12.78 -0.61
CA TYR A 67 8.56 -12.03 0.06
C TYR A 67 9.10 -10.73 0.68
N ALA A 68 10.22 -10.80 1.42
CA ALA A 68 10.84 -9.64 2.03
C ALA A 68 11.29 -8.59 0.99
N ARG A 69 11.87 -9.02 -0.14
CA ARG A 69 12.26 -8.12 -1.25
C ARG A 69 11.04 -7.42 -1.87
N ALA A 70 9.95 -8.16 -2.07
CA ALA A 70 8.70 -7.59 -2.58
C ALA A 70 8.09 -6.58 -1.61
N GLN A 71 8.10 -6.89 -0.30
CA GLN A 71 7.65 -5.96 0.74
C GLN A 71 8.50 -4.69 0.80
N GLU A 72 9.82 -4.80 0.61
CA GLU A 72 10.71 -3.65 0.54
C GLU A 72 10.39 -2.75 -0.67
N ALA A 73 10.15 -3.35 -1.84
CA ALA A 73 9.77 -2.62 -3.05
C ALA A 73 8.45 -1.84 -2.87
N ILE A 74 7.43 -2.49 -2.27
CA ILE A 74 6.16 -1.85 -1.92
C ILE A 74 6.39 -0.70 -0.92
N SER A 75 7.21 -0.91 0.10
CA SER A 75 7.50 0.13 1.11
C SER A 75 8.15 1.37 0.49
N LYS A 76 9.07 1.18 -0.46
CA LYS A 76 9.72 2.28 -1.18
C LYS A 76 8.70 3.10 -1.98
N ARG A 77 7.72 2.44 -2.59
CA ARG A 77 6.63 3.10 -3.35
C ARG A 77 5.58 3.76 -2.44
N ALA A 78 5.37 3.23 -1.24
CA ALA A 78 4.47 3.83 -0.25
C ALA A 78 4.98 5.17 0.28
N ALA A 79 6.31 5.34 0.37
CA ALA A 79 6.93 6.53 0.95
C ALA A 79 6.49 7.87 0.30
N PRO A 80 6.54 8.04 -1.04
CA PRO A 80 6.08 9.27 -1.67
C PRO A 80 4.57 9.50 -1.52
N LEU A 81 3.74 8.45 -1.55
CA LEU A 81 2.29 8.58 -1.37
C LEU A 81 1.94 9.04 0.04
N ARG A 82 2.62 8.49 1.05
CA ARG A 82 2.49 8.94 2.45
C ARG A 82 2.88 10.41 2.59
N ALA A 83 4.00 10.82 1.99
CA ALA A 83 4.43 12.22 2.02
C ALA A 83 3.42 13.14 1.32
N GLY A 84 2.84 12.70 0.20
CA GLY A 84 1.78 13.42 -0.52
C GLY A 84 0.53 13.64 0.34
N LEU A 85 0.03 12.58 0.98
CA LEU A 85 -1.13 12.67 1.88
C LEU A 85 -0.85 13.60 3.06
N LEU A 86 0.32 13.47 3.71
CA LEU A 86 0.71 14.35 4.81
C LEU A 86 0.75 15.81 4.37
N LYS A 87 1.38 16.11 3.22
CA LYS A 87 1.45 17.48 2.69
C LYS A 87 0.05 18.08 2.47
N ARG A 88 -0.90 17.30 1.93
CA ARG A 88 -2.28 17.77 1.74
C ARG A 88 -3.00 17.99 3.05
N CYS A 89 -2.86 17.09 4.02
CA CYS A 89 -3.44 17.27 5.35
C CYS A 89 -2.88 18.51 6.05
N THR A 90 -1.57 18.77 5.95
CA THR A 90 -0.95 19.97 6.52
C THR A 90 -1.51 21.23 5.88
N ALA A 91 -1.56 21.31 4.55
CA ALA A 91 -2.12 22.47 3.85
C ALA A 91 -3.59 22.75 4.23
N LEU A 92 -4.42 21.70 4.36
CA LEU A 92 -5.81 21.84 4.79
C LEU A 92 -5.95 22.32 6.24
N LEU A 93 -5.02 21.93 7.12
CA LEU A 93 -4.99 22.42 8.50
C LEU A 93 -4.55 23.88 8.57
N ASP A 94 -3.57 24.28 7.76
CA ASP A 94 -3.11 25.67 7.67
C ASP A 94 -4.26 26.57 7.16
N ASP A 95 -4.93 26.17 6.07
CA ASP A 95 -6.10 26.86 5.51
C ASP A 95 -7.24 26.99 6.54
N ALA A 96 -7.49 25.94 7.33
CA ALA A 96 -8.55 25.93 8.35
C ALA A 96 -8.20 26.76 9.60
N THR A 97 -6.91 26.93 9.90
CA THR A 97 -6.44 27.68 11.08
C THR A 97 -6.05 29.13 10.78
N GLY A 98 -6.03 29.52 9.50
CA GLY A 98 -5.86 30.91 9.08
C GLY A 98 -4.42 31.44 9.22
N TYR A 99 -3.43 30.55 9.21
CA TYR A 99 -2.00 30.89 9.20
C TYR A 99 -1.42 30.82 7.78
#